data_AF-A0A0D0CIS4-F1
#
_entry.id   AF-A0A0D0CIS4-F1
#
_cell.length_a   1.000
_cell.length_b   1.000
_cell.length_c   1.000
_cell.angle_alpha   90.00
_cell.angle_beta   90.00
_cell.angle_gamma   90.00
#
_symmetry.space_group_name_H-M   'P 1'
#
loop_
_entity.id
_entity.type
_entity.pdbx_description
1 polymer ?
#
loop_
_entity_poly.entity_id
_entity_poly.type
_entity_poly.pdbx_seq_one_letter_code
_entity_poly.pdbx_strand_id
1 'polypeptide(L)'
;MLGNSKSPENVEVRLFNDILRSIGTHQRSEIQEILGKIDKELDDTTLEISTLKTRILSLNAQREWLQKQKSVISSLLSPIHRLPNELLLRAFRFACHQNNLEVKIVDAFSVAAVCHRWRELAISCPALWSNFEVWIPSGDPESEDESNVEHVQKRLDIFLSRSKAHPLTVTITASVPHEEI
;
A
#
# COMPACT_ATOMS: atom_id res chain seq x y z
N MET A 1 -0.73 24.30 40.05
CA MET A 1 -1.29 23.78 41.31
C MET A 1 -1.58 22.32 41.11
N LEU A 2 -0.72 21.44 41.64
CA LEU A 2 -0.81 19.98 41.44
C LEU A 2 -1.84 19.43 42.43
N GLY A 3 -3.02 19.10 41.90
CA GLY A 3 -4.10 18.46 42.64
C GLY A 3 -3.67 17.08 43.11
N ASN A 4 -3.71 16.90 44.42
CA ASN A 4 -3.40 15.70 45.17
C ASN A 4 -4.22 14.51 44.63
N SER A 5 -3.62 13.66 43.80
CA SER A 5 -4.17 12.37 43.41
C SER A 5 -4.01 11.41 44.59
N LYS A 6 -4.88 11.53 45.59
CA LYS A 6 -5.12 10.41 46.50
C LYS A 6 -5.73 9.30 45.64
N SER A 7 -4.89 8.36 45.19
CA SER A 7 -5.34 7.21 44.40
C SER A 7 -6.50 6.54 45.13
N PRO A 8 -7.66 6.38 44.47
CA PRO A 8 -8.85 5.78 45.06
C PRO A 8 -8.60 4.37 45.59
N GLU A 9 -7.64 3.63 45.00
CA GLU A 9 -7.18 2.31 45.46
C GLU A 9 -6.73 2.29 46.94
N ASN A 10 -6.08 3.33 47.44
CA ASN A 10 -5.48 3.30 48.78
C ASN A 10 -6.50 3.46 49.91
N VAL A 11 -7.66 4.05 49.60
CA VAL A 11 -8.76 4.24 50.56
C VAL A 11 -9.62 2.97 50.66
N GLU A 12 -9.88 2.31 49.53
CA GLU A 12 -10.58 1.02 49.49
C GLU A 12 -9.81 -0.06 50.25
N VAL A 13 -8.49 -0.15 50.06
CA VAL A 13 -7.65 -1.17 50.73
C VAL A 13 -7.61 -1.02 52.26
N ARG A 14 -7.66 0.22 52.77
CA ARG A 14 -7.69 0.47 54.22
C ARG A 14 -9.05 0.15 54.84
N LEU A 15 -10.12 0.56 54.17
CA LEU A 15 -11.49 0.26 54.59
C LEU A 15 -11.71 -1.26 54.61
N PHE A 16 -11.20 -1.97 53.60
CA PHE A 16 -11.25 -3.43 53.49
C PHE A 16 -10.51 -4.13 54.64
N ASN A 17 -9.31 -3.65 55.00
CA ASN A 17 -8.52 -4.22 56.09
C ASN A 17 -9.13 -4.00 57.48
N ASP A 18 -9.79 -2.88 57.72
CA ASP A 18 -10.48 -2.61 58.99
C ASP A 18 -11.79 -3.39 59.12
N ILE A 19 -12.48 -3.63 57.99
CA ILE A 19 -13.66 -4.51 57.94
C ILE A 19 -13.25 -5.96 58.29
N LEU A 20 -12.15 -6.48 57.71
CA LEU A 20 -11.61 -7.82 58.00
C LEU A 20 -11.25 -8.04 59.47
N ARG A 21 -10.90 -6.99 60.22
CA ARG A 21 -10.58 -7.06 61.65
C ARG A 21 -11.80 -7.19 62.57
N SER A 22 -13.03 -6.96 62.07
CA SER A 22 -14.25 -6.87 62.89
C SER A 22 -15.25 -8.02 62.73
N ILE A 23 -15.06 -8.92 61.75
CA ILE A 23 -16.11 -9.85 61.31
C ILE A 23 -16.17 -11.13 62.16
N GLY A 24 -17.16 -11.17 63.05
CA GLY A 24 -17.74 -12.41 63.57
C GLY A 24 -18.57 -13.11 62.49
N THR A 25 -18.67 -14.44 62.60
CA THR A 25 -19.20 -15.39 61.59
C THR A 25 -20.55 -15.07 60.92
N HIS A 26 -21.33 -14.12 61.44
CA HIS A 26 -22.61 -13.66 60.87
C HIS A 26 -22.49 -12.66 59.69
N GLN A 27 -21.41 -11.89 59.56
CA GLN A 27 -21.21 -10.92 58.45
C GLN A 27 -20.65 -11.54 57.16
N ARG A 28 -20.15 -12.78 57.23
CA ARG A 28 -19.54 -13.46 56.08
C ARG A 28 -20.54 -13.69 54.93
N SER A 29 -21.81 -13.93 55.27
CA SER A 29 -22.89 -14.12 54.27
C SER A 29 -23.24 -12.80 53.56
N GLU A 30 -23.33 -11.70 54.30
CA GLU A 30 -23.62 -10.37 53.72
C GLU A 30 -22.49 -9.92 52.79
N ILE A 31 -21.23 -10.17 53.18
CA ILE A 31 -20.05 -9.88 52.35
C ILE A 31 -20.04 -10.76 51.10
N GLN A 32 -20.40 -12.03 51.19
CA GLN A 32 -20.55 -12.91 50.03
C GLN A 32 -21.64 -12.43 49.07
N GLU A 33 -22.76 -11.92 49.58
CA GLU A 33 -23.83 -11.36 48.75
C GLU A 33 -23.36 -10.09 48.01
N ILE A 34 -22.64 -9.20 48.71
CA ILE A 34 -22.08 -7.98 48.11
C ILE A 34 -21.05 -8.32 47.03
N LEU A 35 -20.14 -9.27 47.31
CA LEU A 35 -19.18 -9.75 46.32
C LEU A 35 -19.88 -10.32 45.09
N GLY A 36 -20.92 -11.15 45.27
CA GLY A 36 -21.68 -11.69 44.15
C GLY A 36 -22.38 -10.62 43.30
N LYS A 37 -22.82 -9.51 43.89
CA LYS A 37 -23.36 -8.36 43.14
C LYS A 37 -22.28 -7.65 42.35
N ILE A 38 -21.11 -7.41 42.96
CA ILE A 38 -19.97 -6.78 42.29
C ILE A 38 -19.45 -7.65 41.14
N ASP A 39 -19.31 -8.96 41.36
CA ASP A 39 -18.87 -9.91 40.33
C ASP A 39 -19.85 -9.89 39.15
N LYS A 40 -21.16 -9.87 39.41
CA LYS A 40 -22.17 -9.75 38.37
C LYS A 40 -22.07 -8.42 37.59
N GLU A 41 -21.93 -7.30 38.29
CA GLU A 41 -21.76 -5.99 37.64
C GLU A 41 -20.46 -5.93 36.81
N LEU A 42 -19.39 -6.56 37.27
CA LEU A 42 -18.13 -6.69 36.56
C LEU A 42 -18.30 -7.52 35.28
N ASP A 43 -18.99 -8.65 35.38
CA ASP A 43 -19.29 -9.52 34.23
C ASP A 43 -20.16 -8.79 33.19
N ASP A 44 -21.23 -8.13 33.63
CA ASP A 44 -22.13 -7.36 32.78
C ASP A 44 -21.39 -6.22 32.06
N THR A 45 -20.54 -5.47 32.79
CA THR A 45 -19.72 -4.40 32.23
C THR A 45 -18.70 -4.95 31.23
N THR A 46 -18.07 -6.08 31.53
CA THR A 46 -17.09 -6.74 30.64
C THR A 46 -17.76 -7.20 29.34
N LEU A 47 -18.98 -7.73 29.43
CA LEU A 47 -19.78 -8.11 28.27
C LEU A 47 -20.12 -6.88 27.42
N GLU A 48 -20.55 -5.78 28.03
CA GLU A 48 -20.85 -4.54 27.31
C GLU A 48 -19.60 -3.99 26.59
N ILE A 49 -18.45 -3.97 27.26
CA ILE A 49 -17.17 -3.58 26.65
C ILE A 49 -16.85 -4.46 25.44
N SER A 50 -17.00 -5.77 25.56
CA SER A 50 -16.72 -6.70 24.45
C SER A 50 -17.66 -6.48 23.25
N THR A 51 -18.93 -6.19 23.54
CA THR A 51 -19.96 -5.91 22.52
C THR A 51 -19.66 -4.61 21.80
N LEU A 52 -19.37 -3.53 22.54
CA LEU A 52 -19.01 -2.24 21.98
C LEU A 52 -17.71 -2.30 21.17
N LYS A 53 -16.69 -3.03 21.65
CA LYS A 53 -15.45 -3.27 20.88
C LYS A 53 -15.74 -3.96 19.56
N THR A 54 -16.57 -5.00 19.57
CA THR A 54 -16.97 -5.70 18.35
C THR A 54 -17.71 -4.76 17.39
N ARG A 55 -18.59 -3.90 17.92
CA ARG A 55 -19.30 -2.91 17.11
C ARG A 55 -18.35 -1.90 16.49
N ILE A 56 -17.38 -1.38 17.24
CA ILE A 56 -16.34 -0.46 16.74
C ILE A 56 -15.54 -1.10 15.61
N LEU A 57 -15.12 -2.36 15.77
CA LEU A 57 -14.40 -3.09 14.73
C LEU A 57 -15.22 -3.20 13.44
N SER A 58 -16.50 -3.58 13.55
CA SER A 58 -17.38 -3.68 12.39
C SER A 58 -17.59 -2.34 11.66
N LEU A 59 -17.76 -1.24 12.41
CA LEU A 59 -17.94 0.09 11.84
C LEU A 59 -16.66 0.62 11.20
N ASN A 60 -15.49 0.33 11.78
CA ASN A 60 -14.21 0.69 11.17
C ASN A 60 -13.98 -0.05 9.85
N ALA A 61 -14.27 -1.35 9.79
CA ALA A 61 -14.20 -2.12 8.55
C ALA A 61 -15.15 -1.54 7.47
N GLN A 62 -16.37 -1.18 7.87
CA GLN A 62 -17.32 -0.52 6.96
C GLN A 62 -16.81 0.85 6.48
N ARG A 63 -16.22 1.66 7.37
CA ARG A 63 -15.62 2.95 7.02
C ARG A 63 -14.49 2.81 6.02
N GLU A 64 -13.57 1.86 6.23
CA GLU A 64 -12.46 1.60 5.33
C GLU A 64 -12.95 1.18 3.94
N TRP A 65 -13.95 0.29 3.88
CA TRP A 65 -14.58 -0.10 2.63
C TRP A 65 -15.18 1.11 1.90
N LEU A 66 -15.97 1.95 2.60
CA LEU A 66 -16.56 3.16 2.02
C LEU A 66 -15.50 4.16 1.54
N GLN A 67 -14.42 4.35 2.30
CA GLN A 67 -13.31 5.22 1.91
C GLN A 67 -12.63 4.74 0.63
N LYS A 68 -12.40 3.42 0.51
CA LYS A 68 -11.85 2.82 -0.71
C LYS A 68 -12.78 3.04 -1.90
N GLN A 69 -14.09 2.79 -1.75
CA GLN A 69 -15.07 3.03 -2.82
C GLN A 69 -15.10 4.50 -3.24
N LYS A 70 -15.13 5.43 -2.28
CA LYS A 70 -15.09 6.88 -2.55
C LYS A 70 -13.83 7.27 -3.31
N SER A 71 -12.67 6.75 -2.93
CA SER A 71 -11.40 7.03 -3.60
C SER A 71 -11.42 6.57 -5.07
N VAL A 72 -11.87 5.34 -5.32
CA VAL A 72 -12.01 4.79 -6.67
C VAL A 72 -12.93 5.66 -7.53
N ILE A 73 -14.12 5.98 -7.04
CA ILE A 73 -15.09 6.79 -7.81
C ILE A 73 -14.56 8.21 -8.03
N SER A 74 -13.94 8.82 -7.01
CA SER A 74 -13.36 10.16 -7.13
C SER A 74 -12.23 10.20 -8.15
N SER A 75 -11.46 9.12 -8.31
CA SER A 75 -10.42 9.03 -9.33
C SER A 75 -10.98 9.16 -10.76
N LEU A 76 -12.22 8.72 -11.01
CA LEU A 76 -12.89 8.88 -12.30
C LEU A 76 -13.18 10.36 -12.65
N LEU A 77 -13.23 11.22 -11.64
CA LEU A 77 -13.38 12.66 -11.82
C LEU A 77 -12.04 13.38 -12.03
N SER A 78 -10.93 12.65 -12.01
CA SER A 78 -9.60 13.21 -12.24
C SER A 78 -9.54 13.94 -13.59
N PRO A 79 -8.91 15.14 -13.67
CA PRO A 79 -8.78 15.90 -14.91
C PRO A 79 -8.20 15.10 -16.08
N ILE A 80 -7.38 14.09 -15.78
CA ILE A 80 -6.74 13.23 -16.76
C ILE A 80 -7.74 12.47 -17.65
N HIS A 81 -8.95 12.19 -17.14
CA HIS A 81 -10.03 11.57 -17.91
C HIS A 81 -10.69 12.54 -18.90
N ARG A 82 -10.58 13.84 -18.69
CA ARG A 82 -11.15 14.89 -19.56
C ARG A 82 -10.14 15.44 -20.57
N LEU A 83 -8.85 15.13 -20.40
CA LEU A 83 -7.81 15.60 -21.28
C LEU A 83 -8.02 15.03 -22.70
N PRO A 84 -7.94 15.82 -23.78
CA PRO A 84 -7.99 15.31 -25.15
C PRO A 84 -6.90 14.29 -25.46
N ASN A 85 -7.13 13.43 -26.45
CA ASN A 85 -6.20 12.37 -26.84
C ASN A 85 -4.85 12.93 -27.32
N GLU A 86 -4.88 14.08 -28.00
CA GLU A 86 -3.70 14.76 -28.55
C GLU A 86 -2.75 15.22 -27.44
N LEU A 87 -3.31 15.74 -26.34
CA LEU A 87 -2.53 16.19 -25.20
C LEU A 87 -1.96 15.02 -24.40
N LEU A 88 -2.72 13.92 -24.26
CA LEU A 88 -2.21 12.67 -23.69
C LEU A 88 -1.04 12.12 -24.52
N LEU A 89 -1.21 12.01 -25.84
CA LEU A 89 -0.15 11.53 -26.73
C LEU A 89 1.09 12.42 -26.71
N ARG A 90 0.90 13.75 -26.60
CA ARG A 90 2.02 14.69 -26.44
C ARG A 90 2.76 14.47 -25.12
N ALA A 91 2.02 14.26 -24.02
CA ALA A 91 2.62 13.94 -22.73
C ALA A 91 3.36 12.60 -22.77
N PHE A 92 2.80 11.57 -23.41
CA PHE A 92 3.45 10.26 -23.55
C PHE A 92 4.75 10.35 -24.32
N ARG A 93 4.75 11.06 -25.46
CA ARG A 93 5.97 11.29 -26.25
C ARG A 93 7.05 12.05 -25.50
N PHE A 94 6.65 12.99 -24.63
CA PHE A 94 7.57 13.70 -23.77
C PHE A 94 8.16 12.80 -22.68
N ALA A 95 7.31 12.02 -22.00
CA ALA A 95 7.73 11.12 -20.93
C ALA A 95 8.59 9.96 -21.43
N CYS A 96 8.24 9.39 -22.58
CA CYS A 96 8.89 8.20 -23.16
C CYS A 96 9.84 8.57 -24.30
N HIS A 97 10.50 9.74 -24.22
CA HIS A 97 11.38 10.21 -25.30
C HIS A 97 12.52 9.23 -25.57
N GLN A 98 13.07 8.59 -24.54
CA GLN A 98 14.11 7.56 -24.63
C GLN A 98 13.73 6.42 -23.69
N ASN A 99 13.25 5.31 -24.25
CA ASN A 99 12.85 4.15 -23.45
C ASN A 99 14.07 3.27 -23.17
N ASN A 100 14.40 3.06 -21.90
CA ASN A 100 15.44 2.10 -21.53
C ASN A 100 14.80 0.70 -21.38
N LEU A 101 15.33 -0.30 -22.08
CA LEU A 101 14.77 -1.65 -22.04
C LEU A 101 15.15 -2.46 -20.79
N GLU A 102 16.11 -1.98 -19.99
CA GLU A 102 16.63 -2.64 -18.79
C GLU A 102 16.14 -2.00 -17.49
N VAL A 103 16.10 -0.68 -17.45
CA VAL A 103 15.71 0.07 -16.25
C VAL A 103 14.21 0.38 -16.28
N LYS A 104 13.53 0.16 -15.16
CA LYS A 104 12.11 0.52 -14.93
C LYS A 104 11.91 2.04 -14.76
N ILE A 105 12.38 2.84 -15.72
CA ILE A 105 12.01 4.26 -15.84
C ILE A 105 10.60 4.33 -16.45
N VAL A 106 9.93 5.47 -16.31
CA VAL A 106 8.66 5.74 -17.02
C VAL A 106 8.89 5.59 -18.53
N ASP A 107 8.43 4.46 -19.06
CA ASP A 107 8.58 4.03 -20.45
C ASP A 107 7.21 3.82 -21.11
N ALA A 108 7.20 3.46 -22.39
CA ALA A 108 5.98 3.18 -23.14
C ALA A 108 5.11 2.10 -22.48
N PHE A 109 5.72 1.15 -21.78
CA PHE A 109 5.01 0.15 -20.98
C PHE A 109 4.31 0.74 -19.76
N SER A 110 5.00 1.61 -19.03
CA SER A 110 4.47 2.31 -17.85
C SER A 110 3.24 3.13 -18.21
N VAL A 111 3.30 3.86 -19.32
CA VAL A 111 2.14 4.59 -19.86
C VAL A 111 1.02 3.63 -20.25
N ALA A 112 1.32 2.55 -20.98
CA ALA A 112 0.31 1.57 -21.39
C ALA A 112 -0.29 0.75 -20.22
N ALA A 113 0.33 0.79 -19.04
CA ALA A 113 -0.15 0.11 -17.84
C ALA A 113 -1.18 0.92 -17.04
N VAL A 114 -1.25 2.26 -17.22
CA VAL A 114 -2.06 3.15 -16.37
C VAL A 114 -3.57 2.84 -16.44
N CYS A 115 -4.15 2.83 -17.64
CA CYS A 115 -5.56 2.48 -17.85
C CYS A 115 -5.82 2.03 -19.28
N HIS A 116 -7.02 1.50 -19.56
CA HIS A 116 -7.43 1.04 -20.89
C HIS A 116 -7.20 2.10 -21.98
N ARG A 117 -7.68 3.33 -21.74
CA ARG A 117 -7.56 4.44 -22.70
C ARG A 117 -6.11 4.79 -23.02
N TRP A 118 -5.23 4.79 -22.01
CA TRP A 118 -3.81 5.07 -22.19
C TRP A 118 -3.12 3.98 -22.99
N ARG A 119 -3.48 2.73 -22.74
CA ARG A 119 -3.00 1.57 -23.50
C ARG A 119 -3.37 1.66 -24.97
N GLU A 120 -4.63 1.92 -25.28
CA GLU A 120 -5.09 2.05 -26.67
C GLU A 120 -4.35 3.18 -27.39
N LEU A 121 -4.23 4.35 -26.76
CA LEU A 121 -3.50 5.49 -27.32
C LEU A 121 -2.02 5.16 -27.53
N ALA A 122 -1.35 4.57 -26.54
CA ALA A 122 0.05 4.16 -26.63
C ALA A 122 0.26 3.18 -27.79
N ILE A 123 -0.56 2.13 -27.90
CA ILE A 123 -0.47 1.13 -28.98
C ILE A 123 -0.77 1.75 -30.36
N SER A 124 -1.69 2.71 -30.41
CA SER A 124 -2.04 3.41 -31.66
C SER A 124 -0.97 4.38 -32.17
N CYS A 125 0.06 4.66 -31.36
CA CYS A 125 1.12 5.62 -31.67
C CYS A 125 2.46 4.90 -31.85
N PRO A 126 2.82 4.48 -33.09
CA PRO A 126 4.04 3.71 -33.33
C PRO A 126 5.33 4.44 -32.92
N ALA A 127 5.34 5.78 -33.03
CA ALA A 127 6.45 6.62 -32.62
C ALA A 127 6.87 6.43 -31.16
N LEU A 128 5.93 6.06 -30.27
CA LEU A 128 6.22 5.82 -28.85
C LEU A 128 7.10 4.57 -28.63
N TRP A 129 7.02 3.62 -29.56
CA TRP A 129 7.73 2.33 -29.53
C TRP A 129 8.95 2.32 -30.44
N SER A 130 9.34 3.47 -30.97
CA SER A 130 10.38 3.56 -32.00
C SER A 130 11.70 4.17 -31.52
N ASN A 131 11.74 4.69 -30.29
CA ASN A 131 12.97 5.23 -29.69
C ASN A 131 13.29 4.51 -28.38
N PHE A 132 14.33 3.67 -28.40
CA PHE A 132 14.71 2.87 -27.25
C PHE A 132 16.21 2.57 -27.19
N GLU A 133 16.67 2.26 -25.99
CA GLU A 133 18.05 1.92 -25.65
C GLU A 133 18.14 0.47 -25.17
N VAL A 134 19.09 -0.27 -25.73
CA VAL A 134 19.46 -1.63 -25.34
C VAL A 134 20.87 -1.56 -24.78
N TRP A 135 21.09 -2.12 -23.59
CA TRP A 135 22.44 -2.33 -23.09
C TRP A 135 22.89 -3.78 -23.31
N ILE A 136 24.16 -3.91 -23.59
CA ILE A 136 24.84 -5.17 -23.88
C ILE A 136 25.87 -5.34 -22.75
N PRO A 137 25.69 -6.33 -21.86
CA PRO A 137 26.68 -6.63 -20.85
C PRO A 137 28.02 -6.97 -21.51
N SER A 138 29.11 -6.33 -21.08
CA SER A 138 30.45 -6.85 -21.37
C SER A 138 30.70 -8.00 -20.40
N GLY A 139 30.67 -9.22 -20.93
CA GLY A 139 30.54 -10.43 -20.13
C GLY A 139 31.61 -10.60 -19.05
N ASP A 140 31.12 -11.03 -17.87
CA ASP A 140 31.72 -12.15 -17.17
C ASP A 140 30.75 -13.33 -17.37
N PRO A 141 31.12 -14.39 -18.13
CA PRO A 141 30.22 -15.47 -18.51
C PRO A 141 29.68 -16.30 -17.32
N GLU A 142 30.19 -16.06 -16.11
CA GLU A 142 29.73 -16.70 -14.87
C GLU A 142 28.63 -15.89 -14.12
N SER A 143 28.34 -14.66 -14.57
CA SER A 143 27.40 -13.73 -13.90
C SER A 143 26.16 -13.37 -14.71
N GLU A 144 25.99 -13.97 -15.90
CA GLU A 144 24.84 -13.71 -16.76
C GLU A 144 23.54 -14.20 -16.12
N ASP A 145 22.78 -13.29 -15.52
CA ASP A 145 21.39 -13.51 -15.14
C ASP A 145 20.57 -13.77 -16.42
N GLU A 146 20.44 -15.04 -16.82
CA GLU A 146 19.64 -15.48 -17.99
C GLU A 146 18.21 -14.86 -17.98
N SER A 147 17.66 -14.65 -16.78
CA SER A 147 16.39 -13.97 -16.52
C SER A 147 16.32 -12.55 -17.10
N ASN A 148 17.42 -11.78 -17.05
CA ASN A 148 17.46 -10.42 -17.58
C ASN A 148 17.48 -10.40 -19.11
N VAL A 149 18.24 -11.31 -19.74
CA VAL A 149 18.31 -11.44 -21.21
C VAL A 149 16.95 -11.79 -21.78
N GLU A 150 16.24 -12.76 -21.19
CA GLU A 150 14.89 -13.13 -21.62
C GLU A 150 13.90 -11.96 -21.47
N HIS A 151 14.04 -11.17 -20.40
CA HIS A 151 13.20 -10.00 -20.15
C HIS A 151 13.39 -8.90 -21.21
N VAL A 152 14.64 -8.56 -21.50
CA VAL A 152 15.00 -7.56 -22.52
C VAL A 152 14.53 -8.02 -23.90
N GLN A 153 14.73 -9.30 -24.24
CA GLN A 153 14.28 -9.86 -25.50
C GLN A 153 12.76 -9.74 -25.69
N LYS A 154 11.96 -10.12 -24.68
CA LYS A 154 10.49 -9.96 -24.72
C LYS A 154 10.06 -8.51 -24.89
N ARG A 155 10.76 -7.57 -24.23
CA ARG A 155 10.47 -6.14 -24.36
C ARG A 155 10.81 -5.63 -25.76
N LEU A 156 11.96 -6.06 -26.30
CA LEU A 156 12.40 -5.72 -27.65
C LEU A 156 11.37 -6.19 -28.70
N ASP A 157 10.90 -7.43 -28.62
CA ASP A 157 9.87 -7.96 -29.55
C ASP A 157 8.60 -7.11 -29.56
N ILE A 158 8.17 -6.64 -28.38
CA ILE A 158 7.00 -5.77 -28.25
C ILE A 158 7.27 -4.39 -28.85
N PHE A 159 8.45 -3.80 -28.63
CA PHE A 159 8.83 -2.52 -29.21
C PHE A 159 8.87 -2.60 -30.74
N LEU A 160 9.52 -3.62 -31.29
CA LEU A 160 9.60 -3.86 -32.73
C LEU A 160 8.21 -4.06 -33.35
N SER A 161 7.38 -4.96 -32.78
CA SER A 161 6.03 -5.21 -33.30
C SER A 161 5.13 -3.97 -33.28
N ARG A 162 5.26 -3.09 -32.28
CA ARG A 162 4.42 -1.89 -32.13
C ARG A 162 4.95 -0.67 -32.89
N SER A 163 6.23 -0.63 -33.22
CA SER A 163 6.84 0.41 -34.06
C SER A 163 6.32 0.41 -35.51
N LYS A 164 5.81 -0.73 -36.00
CA LYS A 164 5.24 -0.90 -37.36
C LYS A 164 6.22 -0.39 -38.43
N ALA A 165 5.78 0.53 -39.29
CA ALA A 165 6.59 1.14 -40.34
C ALA A 165 7.21 2.49 -39.91
N HIS A 166 7.21 2.82 -38.62
CA HIS A 166 7.79 4.08 -38.14
C HIS A 166 9.32 3.95 -38.04
N PRO A 167 10.09 4.98 -38.43
CA PRO A 167 11.55 4.93 -38.35
C PRO A 167 12.04 4.66 -36.92
N LEU A 168 12.93 3.68 -36.77
CA LEU A 168 13.52 3.30 -35.50
C LEU A 168 14.74 4.15 -35.17
N THR A 169 14.84 4.60 -33.93
CA THR A 169 16.05 5.15 -33.31
C THR A 169 16.45 4.17 -32.20
N VAL A 170 17.56 3.48 -32.41
CA VAL A 170 18.07 2.48 -31.46
C VAL A 170 19.43 2.94 -30.97
N THR A 171 19.55 3.10 -29.66
CA THR A 171 20.83 3.35 -29.00
C THR A 171 21.31 2.04 -28.40
N ILE A 172 22.51 1.62 -28.77
CA ILE A 172 23.14 0.41 -28.23
C ILE A 172 24.30 0.87 -27.36
N THR A 173 24.24 0.55 -26.07
CA THR A 173 25.33 0.80 -25.13
C THR A 173 25.96 -0.51 -24.72
N ALA A 174 27.28 -0.55 -24.60
CA ALA A 174 28.01 -1.71 -24.12
C ALA A 174 28.98 -1.24 -23.05
N SER A 175 29.15 -2.04 -21.99
CA SER A 175 30.22 -1.80 -21.04
C SER A 175 31.58 -2.05 -21.73
N VAL A 176 32.59 -1.25 -21.41
CA VAL A 176 33.96 -1.46 -21.88
C VAL A 176 34.70 -2.14 -20.72
N PRO A 177 35.37 -3.29 -20.93
CA PRO A 177 36.19 -3.88 -19.89
C PRO A 177 37.20 -2.85 -19.41
N HIS A 178 37.28 -2.63 -18.10
CA HIS A 178 38.35 -1.84 -17.51
C HIS A 178 39.68 -2.54 -17.80
N GLU A 179 40.43 -2.09 -18.80
CA GLU A 179 41.85 -2.39 -18.92
C GLU A 179 42.56 -1.72 -17.73
N GLU A 180 42.86 -2.49 -16.70
CA GLU A 180 43.80 -2.09 -15.65
C GLU A 180 45.20 -1.96 -16.26
N ILE A 181 45.81 -0.76 -16.10
CA ILE A 181 47.18 -0.42 -16.50
C ILE A 181 48.17 -0.91 -15.45
#